data_AF-A0A964AGW5-F1
#
_entry.id   AF-A0A964AGW5-F1
#
_cell.length_a   1.000
_cell.length_b   1.000
_cell.length_c   1.000
_cell.angle_alpha   90.00
_cell.angle_beta   90.00
_cell.angle_gamma   90.00
#
_symmetry.space_group_name_H-M   'P 1'
#
loop_
_entity.id
_entity.type
_entity.pdbx_description
1 polymer ?
#
loop_
_entity_poly.entity_id
_entity_poly.type
_entity_poly.pdbx_seq_one_letter_code
_entity_poly.pdbx_strand_id
1 'polypeptide(L)'
;MYAFQPSDHAVHTEVYDGPLELLLYLIRRDGIDIRDIPIAHVTAEYLRYLDMMTQLDLDVAGDFLLMASTLCQLKSRELLPRPTLLDDDEEEEDPGETLARRLLEYQRYKEASEALIDRPLLGREQFARPLQALGVDERPLDPTVDAFGLLEAFYAVLDRMSEEPPVHEVELEEYSMAERVRWVLEKLEQWQGATLRQIFLEIPSRSQRILTFLAVLEMARFQMVDIRQRGHLDEIELEPRVSAEEADLSRLPDDFDTQRNVG
;
A
#
# COMPACT_ATOMS: atom_id res chain seq x y z
N MET A 1 -26.06 9.64 41.10
CA MET A 1 -25.17 8.48 41.35
C MET A 1 -25.42 7.48 40.24
N TYR A 2 -24.64 7.56 39.15
CA TYR A 2 -24.63 6.57 38.07
C TYR A 2 -23.18 6.12 37.93
N ALA A 3 -22.94 4.84 38.21
CA ALA A 3 -21.64 4.21 38.03
C ALA A 3 -21.46 3.92 36.54
N PHE A 4 -20.47 4.55 35.92
CA PHE A 4 -19.95 4.14 34.63
C PHE A 4 -19.02 2.94 34.90
N GLN A 5 -19.46 1.73 34.57
CA GLN A 5 -18.56 0.59 34.40
C GLN A 5 -18.09 0.62 32.95
N PRO A 6 -16.79 0.82 32.66
CA PRO A 6 -16.28 0.58 31.33
C PRO A 6 -16.26 -0.93 31.11
N SER A 7 -17.03 -1.42 30.14
CA SER A 7 -16.94 -2.78 29.64
C SER A 7 -15.56 -2.99 29.03
N ASP A 8 -14.88 -3.96 29.61
CA ASP A 8 -13.56 -4.47 29.28
C ASP A 8 -13.60 -5.26 27.96
N HIS A 9 -13.51 -4.57 26.83
CA HIS A 9 -13.21 -5.21 25.54
C HIS A 9 -12.14 -4.37 24.84
N ALA A 10 -10.89 -4.56 25.28
CA ALA A 10 -9.73 -4.16 24.51
C ALA A 10 -9.78 -4.89 23.16
N VAL A 11 -10.01 -4.14 22.08
CA VAL A 11 -9.89 -4.64 20.72
C VAL A 11 -8.41 -4.87 20.45
N HIS A 12 -7.97 -6.13 20.56
CA HIS A 12 -6.65 -6.57 20.15
C HIS A 12 -6.73 -7.11 18.73
N THR A 13 -6.49 -6.25 17.74
CA THR A 13 -6.13 -6.71 16.40
C THR A 13 -4.60 -6.65 16.31
N GLU A 14 -3.95 -7.79 16.55
CA GLU A 14 -2.56 -7.99 16.12
C GLU A 14 -2.60 -8.29 14.61
N VAL A 15 -2.92 -7.29 13.80
CA VAL A 15 -2.76 -7.38 12.34
C VAL A 15 -1.27 -7.19 12.09
N TYR A 16 -0.57 -8.29 11.85
CA TYR A 16 0.81 -8.27 11.39
C TYR A 16 0.81 -7.85 9.91
N ASP A 17 1.72 -6.95 9.52
CA ASP A 17 1.90 -6.44 8.15
C ASP A 17 2.52 -7.50 7.21
N GLY A 18 2.69 -8.75 7.67
CA GLY A 18 3.08 -9.88 6.84
C GLY A 18 3.66 -11.06 7.61
N PRO A 19 3.96 -12.18 6.91
CA PRO A 19 4.42 -13.42 7.53
C PRO A 19 5.81 -13.30 8.16
N LEU A 20 6.70 -12.45 7.63
CA LEU A 20 8.03 -12.21 8.21
C LEU A 20 7.94 -11.46 9.53
N GLU A 21 6.97 -10.55 9.68
CA GLU A 21 6.74 -9.85 10.93
C GLU A 21 6.21 -10.78 12.01
N LEU A 22 5.26 -11.65 11.65
CA LEU A 22 4.78 -12.69 12.55
C LEU A 22 5.92 -13.59 13.01
N LEU A 23 6.83 -13.99 12.11
CA LEU A 23 8.01 -14.77 12.48
C LEU A 23 8.95 -14.02 13.43
N LEU A 24 9.23 -12.74 13.19
CA LEU A 24 10.00 -11.90 14.11
C LEU A 24 9.32 -11.75 15.47
N TYR A 25 8.00 -11.69 15.52
CA TYR A 25 7.23 -11.68 16.75
C TYR A 25 7.40 -13.00 17.52
N LEU A 26 7.20 -14.14 16.85
CA LEU A 26 7.31 -15.47 17.48
C LEU A 26 8.71 -15.72 18.05
N ILE A 27 9.76 -15.37 17.29
CA ILE A 27 11.16 -15.49 17.73
C ILE A 27 11.42 -14.63 18.98
N ARG A 28 10.95 -13.37 18.98
CA ARG A 28 11.10 -12.48 20.13
C ARG A 28 10.31 -12.94 21.35
N ARG A 29 9.07 -13.38 21.16
CA ARG A 29 8.19 -13.88 22.23
C ARG A 29 8.80 -15.10 22.93
N ASP A 30 9.41 -16.00 22.17
CA ASP A 30 10.00 -17.23 22.69
C ASP A 30 11.46 -17.08 23.15
N GLY A 31 12.03 -15.86 23.04
CA GLY A 31 13.41 -15.57 23.45
C GLY A 31 14.47 -16.28 22.60
N ILE A 32 14.14 -16.58 21.33
CA ILE A 32 15.02 -17.26 20.38
C ILE A 32 16.02 -16.26 19.80
N ASP A 33 17.29 -16.64 19.68
CA ASP A 33 18.27 -15.83 18.95
C ASP A 33 17.98 -15.93 17.44
N ILE A 34 17.80 -14.79 16.78
CA ILE A 34 17.56 -14.71 15.34
C ILE A 34 18.71 -15.31 14.51
N ARG A 35 19.91 -15.46 15.08
CA ARG A 35 21.07 -16.10 14.41
C ARG A 35 21.07 -17.62 14.49
N ASP A 36 20.31 -18.18 15.42
CA ASP A 36 20.25 -19.63 15.69
C ASP A 36 18.78 -20.03 15.86
N ILE A 37 18.08 -20.13 14.73
CA ILE A 37 16.64 -20.35 14.71
C ILE A 37 16.35 -21.85 14.69
N PRO A 38 15.72 -22.43 15.72
CA PRO A 38 15.23 -23.79 15.69
C PRO A 38 14.01 -23.88 14.76
N ILE A 39 14.25 -24.21 13.48
CA ILE A 39 13.23 -24.22 12.42
C ILE A 39 12.05 -25.10 12.83
N ALA A 40 12.31 -26.29 13.37
CA ALA A 40 11.25 -27.20 13.82
C ALA A 40 10.26 -26.57 14.83
N HIS A 41 10.75 -25.72 15.74
CA HIS A 41 9.97 -25.03 16.78
C HIS A 41 9.22 -23.84 16.18
N VAL A 42 9.91 -22.96 15.44
CA VAL A 42 9.31 -21.78 14.82
C VAL A 42 8.21 -22.16 13.82
N THR A 43 8.42 -23.21 13.04
CA THR A 43 7.39 -23.75 12.13
C THR A 43 6.15 -24.22 12.88
N ALA A 44 6.31 -24.87 14.05
CA ALA A 44 5.16 -25.34 14.83
C ALA A 44 4.35 -24.16 15.39
N GLU A 45 5.03 -23.15 15.93
CA GLU A 45 4.38 -21.95 16.45
C GLU A 45 3.70 -21.12 15.36
N TYR A 46 4.34 -21.01 14.20
CA TYR A 46 3.77 -20.33 13.04
C TYR A 46 2.47 -21.01 12.56
N LEU A 47 2.47 -22.33 12.40
CA LEU A 47 1.29 -23.08 11.99
C LEU A 47 0.16 -22.99 13.04
N ARG A 48 0.50 -22.97 14.33
CA ARG A 48 -0.48 -22.78 15.41
C ARG A 48 -1.16 -21.41 15.33
N TYR A 49 -0.40 -20.35 15.08
CA TYR A 49 -0.95 -19.00 14.88
C TYR A 49 -1.83 -18.94 13.64
N LEU A 50 -1.39 -19.55 12.54
CA LEU A 50 -2.13 -19.58 11.29
C LEU A 50 -3.48 -20.31 11.42
N ASP A 51 -3.52 -21.42 12.15
CA ASP A 51 -4.75 -22.15 12.45
C ASP A 51 -5.72 -21.30 13.30
N MET A 52 -5.18 -20.60 14.30
CA MET A 52 -5.98 -19.66 15.11
C MET A 52 -6.57 -18.51 14.27
N MET A 53 -5.79 -17.94 13.34
CA MET A 53 -6.28 -16.91 12.41
C MET A 53 -7.39 -17.46 11.50
N THR A 54 -7.22 -18.68 11.02
CA THR A 54 -8.22 -19.36 10.16
C THR A 54 -9.52 -19.65 10.91
N GLN A 55 -9.44 -20.04 12.19
CA GLN A 55 -10.61 -20.32 13.04
C GLN A 55 -11.39 -19.07 13.45
N LEU A 56 -10.76 -17.89 13.35
CA LEU A 56 -11.37 -16.60 13.67
C LEU A 56 -11.97 -15.91 12.43
N ASP A 57 -12.12 -16.63 11.32
CA ASP A 57 -12.60 -16.12 10.02
C ASP A 57 -11.82 -14.87 9.53
N LEU A 58 -10.51 -14.81 9.80
CA LEU A 58 -9.65 -13.77 9.24
C LEU A 58 -9.22 -14.18 7.83
N ASP A 59 -9.34 -13.26 6.85
CA ASP A 59 -8.86 -13.46 5.48
C ASP A 59 -7.35 -13.76 5.47
N VAL A 60 -6.99 -15.05 5.38
CA VAL A 60 -5.59 -15.47 5.35
C VAL A 60 -5.02 -15.22 3.95
N ALA A 61 -4.11 -14.25 3.85
CA ALA A 61 -3.45 -13.93 2.58
C ALA A 61 -2.53 -15.06 2.07
N GLY A 62 -2.38 -15.14 0.74
CA GLY A 62 -1.55 -16.16 0.08
C GLY A 62 -0.09 -16.18 0.55
N ASP A 63 0.45 -15.03 0.97
CA ASP A 63 1.82 -14.91 1.48
C ASP A 63 2.02 -15.71 2.78
N PHE A 64 1.00 -15.81 3.64
CA PHE A 64 1.09 -16.60 4.87
C PHE A 64 1.11 -18.11 4.59
N LEU A 65 0.33 -18.56 3.61
CA LEU A 65 0.34 -19.95 3.14
C LEU A 65 1.66 -20.30 2.44
N LEU A 66 2.20 -19.38 1.63
CA LEU A 66 3.51 -19.52 1.01
C LEU A 66 4.60 -19.67 2.08
N MET A 67 4.59 -18.84 3.12
CA MET A 67 5.54 -18.97 4.22
C MET A 67 5.34 -20.27 5.00
N ALA A 68 4.10 -20.70 5.26
CA ALA A 68 3.82 -22.00 5.90
C ALA A 68 4.45 -23.15 5.13
N SER A 69 4.27 -23.20 3.81
CA SER A 69 4.86 -24.21 2.94
C SER A 69 6.40 -24.16 2.95
N THR A 70 6.97 -22.96 2.92
CA THR A 70 8.42 -22.74 3.00
C THR A 70 8.99 -23.27 4.32
N LEU A 71 8.34 -22.97 5.45
CA LEU A 71 8.75 -23.44 6.76
C LEU A 71 8.63 -24.97 6.92
N CYS A 72 7.60 -25.57 6.34
CA CYS A 72 7.46 -27.03 6.28
C CYS A 72 8.58 -27.68 5.45
N GLN A 73 8.94 -27.08 4.31
CA GLN A 73 10.05 -27.53 3.47
C GLN A 73 11.38 -27.43 4.24
N LEU A 74 11.65 -26.28 4.88
CA LEU A 74 12.87 -26.06 5.66
C LEU A 74 12.98 -27.05 6.82
N LYS A 75 11.87 -27.28 7.56
CA LYS A 75 11.81 -28.27 8.64
C LYS A 75 12.08 -29.69 8.14
N SER A 76 11.52 -30.07 6.99
CA SER A 76 11.79 -31.38 6.38
C SER A 76 13.27 -31.53 6.05
N ARG A 77 13.88 -30.52 5.43
CA ARG A 77 15.30 -30.53 5.05
C ARG A 77 16.22 -30.59 6.27
N GLU A 78 15.91 -29.86 7.34
CA GLU A 78 16.67 -29.87 8.61
C GLU A 78 16.63 -31.24 9.30
N LEU A 79 15.50 -31.94 9.27
CA LEU A 79 15.30 -33.21 9.97
C LEU A 79 15.76 -34.45 9.19
N LEU A 80 15.97 -34.34 7.87
CA LEU A 80 16.37 -35.48 7.05
C LEU A 80 17.87 -35.75 7.17
N PRO A 81 18.30 -37.02 7.32
CA PRO A 81 19.70 -37.37 7.33
C PRO A 81 20.34 -37.03 5.98
N ARG A 82 21.44 -36.26 6.01
CA ARG A 82 22.21 -35.90 4.81
C ARG A 82 22.72 -37.20 4.15
N PRO A 83 22.45 -37.45 2.86
CA PRO A 83 22.97 -38.63 2.20
C PRO A 83 24.50 -38.59 2.24
N THR A 84 25.11 -39.58 2.89
CA THR A 84 26.57 -39.72 3.00
C THR A 84 27.26 -40.10 1.68
N LEU A 85 26.53 -40.05 0.57
CA LEU A 85 26.95 -40.52 -0.73
C LEU A 85 26.54 -39.47 -1.75
N LEU A 86 27.41 -38.49 -1.93
CA LEU A 86 27.76 -37.80 -3.18
C LEU A 86 28.68 -36.65 -2.74
N ASP A 87 29.94 -36.73 -3.16
CA ASP A 87 30.85 -35.60 -3.14
C ASP A 87 30.25 -34.52 -4.04
N ASP A 88 29.47 -33.61 -3.47
CA ASP A 88 29.18 -32.32 -4.10
C ASP A 88 29.80 -31.25 -3.20
N ASP A 89 30.81 -30.57 -3.74
CA ASP A 89 31.52 -29.41 -3.18
C ASP A 89 30.60 -28.17 -3.02
N GLU A 90 29.28 -28.35 -2.99
CA GLU A 90 28.32 -27.31 -2.66
C GLU A 90 28.12 -27.33 -1.15
N GLU A 91 28.72 -26.35 -0.45
CA GLU A 91 28.36 -26.03 0.93
C GLU A 91 26.87 -25.70 0.98
N GLU A 92 26.04 -26.72 1.20
CA GLU A 92 24.60 -26.54 1.31
C GLU A 92 24.33 -25.69 2.55
N GLU A 93 23.91 -24.46 2.31
CA GLU A 93 23.67 -23.46 3.35
C GLU A 93 22.63 -23.96 4.35
N ASP A 94 22.95 -23.78 5.64
CA ASP A 94 22.09 -24.19 6.73
C ASP A 94 20.68 -23.57 6.58
N PRO A 95 19.60 -24.37 6.62
CA PRO A 95 18.24 -23.85 6.51
C PRO A 95 17.92 -22.73 7.51
N GLY A 96 18.47 -22.82 8.72
CA GLY A 96 18.34 -21.81 9.77
C GLY A 96 19.00 -20.50 9.39
N GLU A 97 20.23 -20.57 8.89
CA GLU A 97 20.99 -19.40 8.44
C GLU A 97 20.32 -18.65 7.28
N THR A 98 19.77 -19.38 6.30
CA THR A 98 19.02 -18.77 5.20
C THR A 98 17.80 -17.99 5.70
N LEU A 99 17.06 -18.55 6.66
CA LEU A 99 15.90 -17.88 7.25
C LEU A 99 16.31 -16.66 8.10
N ALA A 100 17.33 -16.83 8.93
CA ALA A 100 17.90 -15.79 9.78
C ALA A 100 18.29 -14.55 8.96
N ARG A 101 18.98 -14.76 7.83
CA ARG A 101 19.38 -13.66 6.93
C ARG A 101 18.17 -12.88 6.39
N ARG A 102 17.13 -13.58 5.95
CA ARG A 102 15.90 -12.94 5.43
C ARG A 102 15.19 -12.12 6.52
N LEU A 103 15.12 -12.65 7.74
CA LEU A 103 14.49 -11.98 8.87
C LEU A 103 15.29 -10.74 9.31
N LEU A 104 16.62 -10.83 9.34
CA LEU A 104 17.50 -9.70 9.63
C LEU A 104 17.40 -8.59 8.56
N GLU A 105 17.31 -8.98 7.29
CA GLU A 105 17.12 -8.03 6.20
C GLU A 105 15.77 -7.30 6.33
N TYR A 106 14.69 -8.04 6.57
CA TYR A 106 13.38 -7.44 6.81
C TYR A 106 13.39 -6.53 8.04
N GLN A 107 13.97 -6.96 9.16
CA GLN A 107 14.10 -6.14 10.37
C GLN A 107 14.81 -4.82 10.08
N ARG A 108 15.92 -4.85 9.33
CA ARG A 108 16.64 -3.63 8.93
C ARG A 108 15.76 -2.66 8.14
N TYR A 109 14.97 -3.17 7.20
CA TYR A 109 14.04 -2.33 6.42
C TYR A 109 12.87 -1.82 7.27
N LYS A 110 12.40 -2.61 8.23
CA LYS A 110 11.38 -2.19 9.17
C LYS A 110 11.87 -1.04 10.04
N GLU A 111 13.04 -1.20 10.66
CA GLU A 111 13.68 -0.16 11.47
C GLU A 111 13.96 1.11 10.66
N ALA A 112 14.40 0.96 9.40
CA ALA A 112 14.61 2.09 8.51
C ALA A 112 13.29 2.81 8.18
N SER A 113 12.20 2.05 7.96
CA SER A 113 10.86 2.60 7.71
C SER A 113 10.33 3.34 8.93
N GLU A 114 10.45 2.75 10.13
CA GLU A 114 10.09 3.39 11.40
C GLU A 114 10.89 4.68 11.60
N ALA A 115 12.20 4.63 11.38
CA ALA A 115 13.07 5.80 11.48
C ALA A 115 12.79 6.88 10.42
N LEU A 116 12.14 6.54 9.30
CA LEU A 116 11.66 7.51 8.30
C LEU A 116 10.34 8.14 8.75
N ILE A 117 9.43 7.34 9.31
CA ILE A 117 8.15 7.81 9.87
C ILE A 117 8.39 8.79 11.03
N ASP A 118 9.37 8.50 11.88
CA ASP A 118 9.74 9.33 13.03
C ASP A 118 10.51 10.61 12.65
N ARG A 119 10.84 10.82 11.37
CA ARG A 119 11.46 12.08 10.96
C ARG A 119 10.43 13.19 11.01
N PRO A 120 10.81 14.40 11.50
CA PRO A 120 9.93 15.54 11.44
C PRO A 120 9.60 15.86 9.99
N LEU A 121 8.34 15.62 9.61
CA LEU A 121 7.80 15.95 8.31
C LEU A 121 7.57 17.46 8.24
N LEU A 122 8.08 18.09 7.20
CA LEU A 122 7.76 19.48 6.84
C LEU A 122 6.24 19.60 6.69
N GLY A 123 5.61 20.48 7.47
CA GLY A 123 4.15 20.64 7.50
C GLY A 123 3.42 19.90 8.62
N ARG A 124 4.07 18.97 9.36
CA ARG A 124 3.47 18.30 10.53
C ARG A 124 4.00 18.85 11.86
N GLU A 125 5.32 19.02 11.98
CA GLU A 125 5.97 19.52 13.20
C GLU A 125 6.84 20.76 12.98
N GLN A 126 7.22 21.02 11.72
CA GLN A 126 8.03 22.18 11.33
C GLN A 126 7.31 22.95 10.24
N PHE A 127 6.95 24.20 10.53
CA PHE A 127 6.38 25.13 9.55
C PHE A 127 7.51 25.87 8.84
N ALA A 128 7.67 25.61 7.54
CA ALA A 128 8.56 26.42 6.72
C ALA A 128 8.00 27.85 6.59
N ARG A 129 8.89 28.85 6.69
CA ARG A 129 8.51 30.23 6.38
C ARG A 129 8.06 30.28 4.92
N PRO A 130 6.90 30.87 4.59
CA PRO A 130 6.47 30.97 3.20
C PRO A 130 7.56 31.67 2.40
N LEU A 131 7.97 31.03 1.29
CA LEU A 131 9.01 31.53 0.42
C LEU A 131 8.54 32.90 -0.10
N GLN A 132 9.19 33.96 0.36
CA GLN A 132 9.02 35.27 -0.25
C GLN A 132 9.64 35.12 -1.64
N ALA A 133 8.84 35.27 -2.69
CA ALA A 133 9.27 35.12 -4.07
C ALA A 133 10.44 36.08 -4.37
N LEU A 134 11.65 35.59 -4.21
CA LEU A 134 12.85 36.20 -4.78
C LEU A 134 12.86 35.75 -6.24
N GLY A 135 12.84 36.74 -7.13
CA GLY A 135 12.69 36.65 -8.59
C GLY A 135 12.94 35.28 -9.20
N VAL A 136 11.92 34.78 -9.90
CA VAL A 136 11.95 33.57 -10.71
C VAL A 136 13.09 33.69 -11.71
N ASP A 137 14.14 32.91 -11.51
CA ASP A 137 15.16 32.66 -12.53
C ASP A 137 14.54 31.63 -13.48
N GLU A 138 14.06 32.10 -14.64
CA GLU A 138 13.46 31.28 -15.69
C GLU A 138 14.49 30.31 -16.25
N ARG A 139 14.62 29.13 -15.63
CA ARG A 139 15.27 27.98 -16.24
C ARG A 139 14.20 27.10 -16.86
N PRO A 140 14.21 26.89 -18.19
CA PRO A 140 13.31 25.92 -18.81
C PRO A 140 13.79 24.51 -18.40
N LEU A 141 12.90 23.75 -17.77
CA LEU A 141 13.05 22.31 -17.56
C LEU A 141 11.96 21.58 -18.36
N ASP A 142 12.34 20.43 -18.92
CA ASP A 142 11.67 19.62 -19.94
C ASP A 142 10.16 19.33 -19.68
N PRO A 143 9.31 19.21 -20.73
CA PRO A 143 7.85 19.28 -20.63
C PRO A 143 7.13 17.92 -20.47
N THR A 144 7.71 16.93 -19.78
CA THR A 144 7.03 15.64 -19.58
C THR A 144 7.07 15.21 -18.14
N VAL A 145 5.92 15.34 -17.46
CA VAL A 145 5.67 14.69 -16.17
C VAL A 145 5.57 13.19 -16.43
N ASP A 146 6.51 12.42 -15.89
CA ASP A 146 6.45 10.95 -15.89
C ASP A 146 5.44 10.47 -14.83
N ALA A 147 4.97 9.22 -14.94
CA ALA A 147 4.00 8.60 -14.04
C ALA A 147 4.41 8.70 -12.56
N PHE A 148 5.71 8.70 -12.28
CA PHE A 148 6.26 8.92 -10.94
C PHE A 148 6.00 10.33 -10.40
N GLY A 149 6.10 11.37 -11.24
CA GLY A 149 5.79 12.74 -10.84
C GLY A 149 4.31 12.93 -10.50
N LEU A 150 3.43 12.24 -11.24
CA LEU A 150 2.00 12.23 -10.97
C LEU A 150 1.65 11.49 -9.67
N LEU A 151 2.35 10.39 -9.39
CA LEU A 151 2.20 9.62 -8.15
C LEU A 151 2.66 10.42 -6.91
N GLU A 152 3.78 11.12 -6.98
CA GLU A 152 4.26 11.98 -5.90
C GLU A 152 3.29 13.14 -5.59
N ALA A 153 2.76 13.77 -6.63
CA ALA A 153 1.76 14.82 -6.48
C ALA A 153 0.45 14.31 -5.86
N PHE A 154 0.04 13.08 -6.21
CA PHE A 154 -1.11 12.43 -5.59
C PHE A 154 -0.91 12.19 -4.09
N TYR A 155 0.25 11.67 -3.68
CA TYR A 155 0.59 11.49 -2.26
C TYR A 155 0.54 12.81 -1.48
N ALA A 156 1.08 13.89 -2.03
CA ALA A 156 1.08 15.20 -1.37
C ALA A 156 -0.33 15.80 -1.20
N VAL A 157 -1.25 15.52 -2.14
CA VAL A 157 -2.65 15.95 -2.00
C VAL A 157 -3.37 15.14 -0.92
N LEU A 158 -3.16 13.82 -0.87
CA LEU A 158 -3.76 12.95 0.14
C LEU A 158 -3.29 13.28 1.56
N ASP A 159 -2.00 13.50 1.75
CA ASP A 159 -1.41 13.80 3.05
C ASP A 159 -1.98 15.11 3.64
N ARG A 160 -2.13 16.14 2.79
CA ARG A 160 -2.76 17.42 3.17
C ARG A 160 -4.26 17.33 3.47
N MET A 161 -4.95 16.29 3.01
CA MET A 161 -6.37 16.07 3.26
C MET A 161 -6.63 15.11 4.44
N SER A 162 -5.58 14.56 5.05
CA SER A 162 -5.67 13.57 6.14
C SER A 162 -5.95 14.17 7.52
N GLU A 163 -6.24 15.47 7.63
CA GLU A 163 -6.53 16.16 8.91
C GLU A 163 -7.98 16.06 9.38
N GLU A 164 -8.92 15.60 8.55
CA GLU A 164 -10.32 15.39 8.98
C GLU A 164 -10.61 13.88 9.14
N PRO A 165 -11.05 13.41 10.32
CA PRO A 165 -11.50 12.03 10.48
C PRO A 165 -12.90 11.89 9.87
N PRO A 166 -13.12 11.12 8.79
CA PRO A 166 -14.47 10.83 8.37
C PRO A 166 -14.99 9.67 9.23
N VAL A 167 -15.93 9.98 10.12
CA VAL A 167 -16.95 8.99 10.49
C VAL A 167 -17.93 8.96 9.33
N HIS A 168 -17.86 7.92 8.52
CA HIS A 168 -18.94 7.62 7.57
C HIS A 168 -19.15 6.12 7.48
N GLU A 169 -20.39 5.70 7.74
CA GLU A 169 -20.92 4.42 7.31
C GLU A 169 -20.60 4.23 5.82
N VAL A 170 -19.99 3.09 5.51
CA VAL A 170 -19.64 2.74 4.14
C VAL A 170 -20.92 2.34 3.42
N GLU A 171 -21.61 3.30 2.80
CA GLU A 171 -22.49 2.99 1.68
C GLU A 171 -21.57 2.70 0.48
N LEU A 172 -21.37 1.41 0.21
CA LEU A 172 -20.67 0.90 -0.97
C LEU A 172 -21.52 1.19 -2.20
N GLU A 173 -21.37 2.37 -2.79
CA GLU A 173 -21.79 2.59 -4.17
C GLU A 173 -20.73 1.98 -5.11
N GLU A 174 -21.15 0.96 -5.86
CA GLU A 174 -20.38 0.29 -6.90
C GLU A 174 -20.19 1.23 -8.09
N TYR A 175 -19.05 1.92 -8.18
CA TYR A 175 -18.69 2.69 -9.37
C TYR A 175 -17.74 1.87 -10.23
N SER A 176 -18.14 1.57 -11.46
CA SER A 176 -17.23 0.97 -12.46
C SER A 176 -16.18 1.98 -12.94
N MET A 177 -15.03 1.46 -13.39
CA MET A 177 -13.97 2.29 -14.00
C MET A 177 -14.51 3.14 -15.16
N ALA A 178 -15.34 2.54 -16.02
CA ALA A 178 -15.96 3.23 -17.15
C ALA A 178 -16.90 4.37 -16.73
N GLU A 179 -17.70 4.16 -15.68
CA GLU A 179 -18.55 5.23 -15.12
C GLU A 179 -17.71 6.35 -14.54
N ARG A 180 -16.60 6.02 -13.86
CA ARG A 180 -15.73 7.04 -13.29
C ARG A 180 -15.03 7.87 -14.37
N VAL A 181 -14.53 7.24 -15.44
CA VAL A 181 -13.95 7.96 -16.59
C VAL A 181 -14.99 8.90 -17.21
N ARG A 182 -16.21 8.42 -17.43
CA ARG A 182 -17.31 9.25 -17.98
C ARG A 182 -17.60 10.45 -17.09
N TRP A 183 -17.74 10.23 -15.78
CA TRP A 183 -17.99 11.30 -14.81
C TRP A 183 -16.87 12.35 -14.80
N VAL A 184 -15.60 11.93 -14.87
CA VAL A 184 -14.46 12.88 -14.94
C VAL A 184 -14.51 13.70 -16.23
N LEU A 185 -14.76 13.08 -17.38
CA LEU A 185 -14.87 13.79 -18.66
C LEU A 185 -16.00 14.82 -18.64
N GLU A 186 -17.19 14.45 -18.16
CA GLU A 186 -18.34 15.36 -18.03
C GLU A 186 -18.02 16.57 -17.14
N LYS A 187 -17.30 16.36 -16.03
CA LYS A 187 -16.85 17.44 -15.14
C LYS A 187 -15.84 18.36 -15.81
N LEU A 188 -14.87 17.79 -16.53
CA LEU A 188 -13.86 18.56 -17.27
C LEU A 188 -14.48 19.39 -18.40
N GLU A 189 -15.48 18.85 -19.10
CA GLU A 189 -16.24 19.61 -20.10
C GLU A 189 -17.04 20.74 -19.47
N GLN A 190 -17.74 20.46 -18.37
CA GLN A 190 -18.55 21.46 -17.66
C GLN A 190 -17.71 22.63 -17.15
N TRP A 191 -16.49 22.33 -16.66
CA TRP A 191 -15.60 23.32 -16.08
C TRP A 191 -14.62 23.94 -17.08
N GLN A 192 -14.60 23.46 -18.33
CA GLN A 192 -13.65 23.86 -19.37
C GLN A 192 -12.20 23.60 -18.93
N GLY A 193 -11.97 22.42 -18.38
CA GLY A 193 -10.74 22.03 -17.69
C GLY A 193 -10.82 22.29 -16.19
N ALA A 194 -10.05 21.52 -15.41
CA ALA A 194 -10.03 21.66 -13.97
C ALA A 194 -8.75 21.10 -13.37
N THR A 195 -8.48 21.44 -12.12
CA THR A 195 -7.39 20.81 -11.38
C THR A 195 -7.83 19.47 -10.80
N LEU A 196 -6.92 18.50 -10.70
CA LEU A 196 -7.17 17.23 -10.02
C LEU A 196 -7.66 17.47 -8.57
N ARG A 197 -7.16 18.52 -7.92
CA ARG A 197 -7.59 18.97 -6.59
C ARG A 197 -9.08 19.33 -6.56
N GLN A 198 -9.55 20.12 -7.53
CA GLN A 198 -10.97 20.49 -7.63
C GLN A 198 -11.86 19.26 -7.82
N ILE A 199 -11.43 18.30 -8.64
CA ILE A 199 -12.16 17.04 -8.83
C ILE A 199 -12.26 16.24 -7.52
N PHE A 200 -11.17 16.16 -6.75
CA PHE A 200 -11.16 15.40 -5.49
C PHE A 200 -11.97 16.05 -4.36
N LEU A 201 -12.15 17.37 -4.37
CA LEU A 201 -12.98 18.06 -3.39
C LEU A 201 -14.47 17.70 -3.52
N GLU A 202 -14.93 17.31 -4.71
CA GLU A 202 -16.29 16.82 -4.94
C GLU A 202 -16.50 15.37 -4.48
N ILE A 203 -15.42 14.68 -4.06
CA ILE A 203 -15.46 13.25 -3.75
C ILE A 203 -15.19 13.04 -2.25
N PRO A 204 -16.17 12.53 -1.48
CA PRO A 204 -16.04 12.40 -0.03
C PRO A 204 -15.21 11.18 0.39
N SER A 205 -15.35 10.06 -0.33
CA SER A 205 -14.73 8.78 0.04
C SER A 205 -13.31 8.63 -0.48
N ARG A 206 -12.38 8.19 0.38
CA ARG A 206 -10.99 7.87 0.01
C ARG A 206 -10.93 6.84 -1.12
N SER A 207 -11.75 5.79 -1.04
CA SER A 207 -11.80 4.74 -2.08
C SER A 207 -12.24 5.32 -3.43
N GLN A 208 -13.22 6.22 -3.43
CA GLN A 208 -13.66 6.89 -4.66
C GLN A 208 -12.61 7.86 -5.22
N ARG A 209 -11.82 8.53 -4.37
CA ARG A 209 -10.68 9.37 -4.82
C ARG A 209 -9.60 8.51 -5.49
N ILE A 210 -9.29 7.34 -4.93
CA ILE A 210 -8.35 6.38 -5.52
C ILE A 210 -8.86 5.90 -6.89
N LEU A 211 -10.13 5.49 -6.98
CA LEU A 211 -10.73 5.09 -8.26
C LEU A 211 -10.68 6.22 -9.30
N THR A 212 -10.93 7.46 -8.88
CA THR A 212 -10.86 8.64 -9.76
C THR A 212 -9.45 8.91 -10.24
N PHE A 213 -8.45 8.73 -9.37
CA PHE A 213 -7.06 8.85 -9.76
C PHE A 213 -6.67 7.80 -10.81
N LEU A 214 -7.05 6.54 -10.58
CA LEU A 214 -6.85 5.46 -11.54
C LEU A 214 -7.55 5.75 -12.87
N ALA A 215 -8.77 6.28 -12.83
CA ALA A 215 -9.49 6.72 -14.03
C ALA A 215 -8.73 7.80 -14.80
N VAL A 216 -8.16 8.80 -14.13
CA VAL A 216 -7.34 9.85 -14.78
C VAL A 216 -6.07 9.26 -15.40
N LEU A 217 -5.43 8.27 -14.76
CA LEU A 217 -4.28 7.56 -15.34
C LEU A 217 -4.66 6.78 -16.60
N GLU A 218 -5.79 6.09 -16.58
CA GLU A 218 -6.33 5.36 -17.73
C GLU A 218 -6.69 6.33 -18.86
N MET A 219 -7.33 7.46 -18.55
CA MET A 219 -7.63 8.54 -19.49
C MET A 219 -6.35 9.11 -20.13
N ALA A 220 -5.29 9.31 -19.35
CA ALA A 220 -4.00 9.76 -19.87
C ALA A 220 -3.37 8.71 -20.80
N ARG A 221 -3.40 7.43 -20.38
CA ARG A 221 -2.91 6.29 -21.18
C ARG A 221 -3.60 6.20 -22.55
N PHE A 222 -4.91 6.44 -22.58
CA PHE A 222 -5.71 6.42 -23.80
C PHE A 222 -5.84 7.79 -24.50
N GLN A 223 -5.06 8.79 -24.08
CA GLN A 223 -5.04 10.14 -24.64
C GLN A 223 -6.40 10.87 -24.64
N MET A 224 -7.26 10.56 -23.67
CA MET A 224 -8.56 11.21 -23.49
C MET A 224 -8.45 12.57 -22.78
N VAL A 225 -7.35 12.79 -22.05
CA VAL A 225 -7.07 14.02 -21.27
C VAL A 225 -5.63 14.47 -21.50
N ASP A 226 -5.40 15.78 -21.49
CA ASP A 226 -4.08 16.41 -21.42
C ASP A 226 -3.81 16.81 -19.97
N ILE A 227 -2.60 16.53 -19.48
CA ILE A 227 -2.22 16.75 -18.08
C ILE A 227 -1.06 17.74 -18.05
N ARG A 228 -1.24 18.84 -17.33
CA ARG A 228 -0.20 19.87 -17.17
C ARG A 228 0.09 20.10 -15.69
N GLN A 229 1.36 20.27 -15.36
CA GLN A 229 1.81 20.63 -14.03
C GLN A 229 2.91 21.68 -14.16
N ARG A 230 2.77 22.81 -13.46
CA ARG A 230 3.67 23.96 -13.62
C ARG A 230 5.01 23.79 -12.88
N GLY A 231 5.06 22.90 -11.90
CA GLY A 231 6.24 22.63 -11.07
C GLY A 231 6.06 21.36 -10.23
N HIS A 232 7.16 20.88 -9.63
CA HIS A 232 7.13 19.71 -8.76
C HIS A 232 6.18 19.97 -7.57
N LEU A 233 5.16 19.11 -7.42
CA LEU A 233 4.10 19.21 -6.40
C LEU A 233 3.15 20.42 -6.53
N ASP A 234 3.15 21.10 -7.69
CA ASP A 234 2.13 22.10 -8.01
C ASP A 234 0.82 21.44 -8.46
N GLU A 235 -0.21 22.26 -8.68
CA GLU A 235 -1.52 21.79 -9.13
C GLU A 235 -1.42 21.08 -10.49
N ILE A 236 -2.09 19.92 -10.57
CA ILE A 236 -2.25 19.15 -11.80
C ILE A 236 -3.50 19.66 -12.51
N GLU A 237 -3.31 20.33 -13.63
CA GLU A 237 -4.36 20.80 -14.53
C GLU A 237 -4.71 19.68 -15.53
N LEU A 238 -6.01 19.46 -15.73
CA LEU A 238 -6.58 18.47 -16.63
C LEU A 238 -7.41 19.18 -17.69
N GLU A 239 -7.11 18.94 -18.95
CA GLU A 239 -7.88 19.43 -20.09
C GLU A 239 -8.43 18.26 -20.92
N PRO A 240 -9.74 18.21 -21.23
CA PRO A 240 -10.30 17.13 -22.02
C PRO A 240 -9.81 17.21 -23.48
N ARG A 241 -9.35 16.09 -24.04
CA ARG A 241 -8.95 15.98 -25.46
C ARG A 241 -10.04 15.41 -26.35
N VAL A 242 -10.95 14.65 -25.77
CA VAL A 242 -12.12 14.04 -26.40
C VAL A 242 -13.35 14.38 -25.58
N SER A 243 -14.52 14.39 -26.22
CA SER A 243 -15.76 14.55 -25.48
C SER A 243 -16.16 13.27 -24.75
N ALA A 244 -16.96 13.39 -23.69
CA ALA A 244 -17.51 12.25 -22.95
C ALA A 244 -18.32 11.30 -23.86
N GLU A 245 -18.96 11.84 -24.90
CA GLU A 245 -19.75 11.07 -25.88
C GLU A 245 -18.88 10.36 -26.94
N GLU A 246 -17.70 10.89 -27.25
CA GLU A 246 -16.77 10.34 -28.26
C GLU A 246 -15.72 9.40 -27.68
N ALA A 247 -15.62 9.32 -26.34
CA ALA A 247 -14.65 8.47 -25.66
C ALA A 247 -14.94 6.97 -25.89
N ASP A 248 -13.97 6.25 -26.48
CA ASP A 248 -14.03 4.80 -26.65
C ASP A 248 -13.74 4.08 -25.32
N LEU A 249 -14.78 3.93 -24.50
CA LEU A 249 -14.70 3.31 -23.17
C LEU A 249 -14.52 1.77 -23.23
N SER A 250 -14.69 1.14 -24.41
CA SER A 250 -14.52 -0.31 -24.58
C SER A 250 -13.09 -0.80 -24.40
N ARG A 251 -12.13 0.13 -24.36
CA ARG A 251 -10.70 -0.15 -24.15
C ARG A 251 -10.30 -0.10 -22.68
N LEU A 252 -11.19 0.36 -21.81
CA LEU A 252 -10.93 0.40 -20.38
C LEU A 252 -10.98 -1.03 -19.82
N PRO A 253 -10.19 -1.35 -18.79
CA PRO A 253 -10.34 -2.61 -18.07
C PRO A 253 -11.78 -2.74 -17.54
N ASP A 254 -12.46 -3.83 -17.88
CA ASP A 254 -13.85 -4.09 -17.42
C ASP A 254 -13.95 -4.28 -15.90
N ASP A 255 -12.84 -4.62 -15.24
CA ASP A 255 -12.85 -5.02 -13.84
C ASP A 255 -12.14 -4.00 -12.93
N PHE A 256 -12.94 -3.08 -12.39
CA PHE A 256 -12.82 -2.71 -10.97
C PHE A 256 -14.14 -3.10 -10.30
N ASP A 257 -14.50 -4.37 -10.45
CA ASP A 257 -15.56 -4.95 -9.65
C ASP A 257 -15.06 -4.96 -8.21
N THR A 258 -15.60 -4.08 -7.37
CA THR A 258 -15.24 -4.04 -5.94
C THR A 258 -15.76 -5.30 -5.21
N GLN A 259 -16.35 -6.24 -5.96
CA GLN A 259 -16.88 -7.53 -5.51
C GLN A 259 -15.83 -8.64 -5.28
N ARG A 260 -14.52 -8.37 -5.33
CA ARG A 260 -13.51 -9.31 -4.82
C ARG A 260 -12.84 -8.79 -3.56
N ASN A 261 -13.60 -8.74 -2.47
CA ASN A 261 -13.15 -9.02 -1.10
C ASN A 261 -14.32 -8.81 -0.13
N VAL A 262 -15.29 -9.71 -0.22
CA VAL A 262 -16.11 -10.09 0.94
C VAL A 262 -16.30 -11.59 0.82
N GLY A 263 -15.42 -12.34 1.47
CA GLY A 263 -15.45 -13.79 1.51
C GLY A 263 -14.38 -14.30 2.43
#